data_AF-A0A359LUI1-F1
#
_entry.id   AF-A0A359LUI1-F1
#
_cell.length_a   1.000
_cell.length_b   1.000
_cell.length_c   1.000
_cell.angle_alpha   90.00
_cell.angle_beta   90.00
_cell.angle_gamma   90.00
#
_symmetry.space_group_name_H-M   'P 1'
#
loop_
_entity.id
_entity.type
_entity.pdbx_description
1 polymer ?
#
loop_
_entity_poly.entity_id
_entity_poly.type
_entity_poly.pdbx_seq_one_letter_code
_entity_poly.pdbx_strand_id
1 'polypeptide(L)'
;SRLRKALLPLAAWGAAWAGAQAMHDRAVTGHPLRLPYLEYSRQYSSTPPLWILPAGDGPRRLPTATLRRIHDWELTWLNQPERPFPIALWKRFDFVLSTLRTDCSADAPLILLLLFAAGVEAAALSLAVPIALGLFALSLETWTLAHYAAPVAALLWVALFVALSRLARWRRRGARAGAVLVLGVLVCLLVKPVLTSAARIAGWNRQAQPRSAIARLLAAQPGGHLVLVRRAPEASLHEEWVYNGPDIDAQRIVWAHDLGSAANDRLLTYYRGRRIWVLEPEKKETGAPRLTAIQRSGPVNRSE
;
A
#
# COMPACT_ATOMS: atom_id res chain seq x y z
N SER A 1 4.28 -38.97 14.33
CA SER A 1 3.32 -38.13 15.08
C SER A 1 2.57 -37.21 14.12
N ARG A 2 1.37 -36.74 14.48
CA ARG A 2 0.61 -35.73 13.69
C ARG A 2 1.43 -34.45 13.45
N LEU A 3 2.30 -34.10 14.40
CA LEU A 3 3.23 -32.98 14.30
C LEU A 3 4.18 -33.10 13.10
N ARG A 4 4.83 -34.26 12.90
CA ARG A 4 5.73 -34.49 11.75
C ARG A 4 4.99 -34.37 10.42
N LYS A 5 3.75 -34.86 10.35
CA LYS A 5 2.93 -34.78 9.12
C LYS A 5 2.54 -33.34 8.75
N ALA A 6 2.48 -32.42 9.72
CA ALA A 6 2.20 -31.00 9.49
C ALA A 6 3.48 -30.18 9.26
N LEU A 7 4.57 -30.48 9.98
CA LEU A 7 5.81 -29.71 9.91
C LEU A 7 6.59 -29.95 8.60
N LEU A 8 6.56 -31.18 8.06
CA LEU A 8 7.23 -31.52 6.80
C LEU A 8 6.75 -30.67 5.62
N PRO A 9 5.44 -30.59 5.30
CA PRO A 9 4.97 -29.76 4.18
C PRO A 9 5.20 -28.27 4.45
N LEU A 10 5.06 -27.80 5.69
CA LEU A 10 5.35 -26.40 6.05
C LEU A 10 6.83 -26.06 5.85
N ALA A 11 7.74 -26.94 6.28
CA ALA A 11 9.17 -26.75 6.08
C ALA A 11 9.55 -26.82 4.60
N ALA A 12 8.96 -27.74 3.84
CA ALA A 12 9.17 -27.84 2.39
C ALA A 12 8.70 -26.57 1.67
N TRP A 13 7.50 -26.07 1.99
CA TRP A 13 6.98 -24.81 1.45
C TRP A 13 7.83 -23.61 1.87
N GLY A 14 8.24 -23.55 3.14
CA GLY A 14 9.11 -22.49 3.65
C GLY A 14 10.48 -22.48 2.96
N ALA A 15 11.07 -23.66 2.73
CA ALA A 15 12.33 -23.79 2.01
C ALA A 15 12.20 -23.40 0.53
N ALA A 16 11.12 -23.85 -0.14
CA ALA A 16 10.85 -23.48 -1.53
C ALA A 16 10.65 -21.96 -1.68
N TRP A 17 9.87 -21.35 -0.78
CA TRP A 17 9.66 -19.91 -0.74
C TRP A 17 10.96 -19.15 -0.46
N ALA A 18 11.74 -19.57 0.55
CA ALA A 18 13.01 -18.93 0.87
C ALA A 18 14.03 -19.04 -0.28
N GLY A 19 14.06 -20.19 -0.98
CA GLY A 19 14.87 -20.36 -2.17
C GLY A 19 14.45 -19.44 -3.31
N ALA A 20 13.15 -19.35 -3.60
CA ALA A 20 12.61 -18.44 -4.61
C ALA A 20 12.88 -16.97 -4.27
N GLN A 21 12.71 -16.59 -3.00
CA GLN A 21 13.03 -15.25 -2.50
C GLN A 21 14.53 -14.94 -2.68
N ALA A 22 15.41 -15.85 -2.29
CA ALA A 22 16.86 -15.67 -2.45
C ALA A 22 17.29 -15.56 -3.92
N MET A 23 16.64 -16.29 -4.83
CA MET A 23 16.87 -16.16 -6.27
C MET A 23 16.42 -14.78 -6.79
N HIS A 24 15.25 -14.32 -6.35
CA HIS A 24 14.74 -13.00 -6.69
C HIS A 24 15.65 -11.88 -6.16
N ASP A 25 16.02 -11.94 -4.89
CA ASP A 25 16.90 -10.97 -4.24
C ASP A 25 18.25 -10.92 -4.96
N ARG A 26 18.85 -12.09 -5.28
CA ARG A 26 20.09 -12.16 -6.06
C ARG A 26 19.95 -11.54 -7.45
N ALA A 27 18.83 -11.77 -8.14
CA ALA A 27 18.60 -11.23 -9.48
C ALA A 27 18.47 -9.70 -9.47
N VAL A 28 17.88 -9.13 -8.42
CA VAL A 28 17.61 -7.68 -8.33
C VAL A 28 18.78 -6.92 -7.70
N THR A 29 19.36 -7.43 -6.61
CA THR A 29 20.37 -6.70 -5.81
C THR A 29 21.78 -7.28 -5.92
N GLY A 30 21.94 -8.39 -6.64
CA GLY A 30 23.20 -9.14 -6.74
C GLY A 30 23.51 -10.02 -5.53
N HIS A 31 22.68 -10.01 -4.47
CA HIS A 31 22.95 -10.75 -3.24
C HIS A 31 21.69 -11.45 -2.69
N PRO A 32 21.74 -12.76 -2.38
CA PRO A 32 20.56 -13.57 -2.05
C PRO A 32 19.90 -13.25 -0.70
N LEU A 33 20.57 -12.50 0.17
CA LEU A 33 20.02 -12.05 1.47
C LEU A 33 19.75 -10.54 1.50
N ARG A 34 19.87 -9.86 0.37
CA ARG A 34 19.68 -8.41 0.29
C ARG A 34 18.35 -8.13 -0.38
N LEU A 35 17.34 -7.89 0.47
CA LEU A 35 15.98 -7.60 0.05
C LEU A 35 15.93 -6.32 -0.79
N PRO A 36 15.27 -6.32 -1.96
CA PRO A 36 15.08 -5.12 -2.78
C PRO A 36 14.48 -3.95 -2.01
N TYR A 37 13.55 -4.23 -1.09
CA TYR A 37 12.94 -3.21 -0.23
C TYR A 37 13.97 -2.52 0.68
N LEU A 38 14.88 -3.27 1.29
CA LEU A 38 15.95 -2.71 2.12
C LEU A 38 16.96 -1.93 1.28
N GLU A 39 17.22 -2.37 0.05
CA GLU A 39 18.10 -1.63 -0.86
C GLU A 39 17.49 -0.30 -1.29
N TYR A 40 16.20 -0.30 -1.62
CA TYR A 40 15.44 0.91 -1.88
C TYR A 40 15.49 1.84 -0.66
N SER A 41 15.18 1.31 0.53
CA SER A 41 15.15 2.11 1.76
C SER A 41 16.51 2.73 2.07
N ARG A 42 17.61 1.97 1.87
CA ARG A 42 18.98 2.47 2.02
C ARG A 42 19.31 3.64 1.08
N GLN A 43 18.75 3.66 -0.12
CA GLN A 43 19.07 4.68 -1.14
C GLN A 43 18.17 5.90 -1.06
N TYR A 44 16.91 5.71 -0.64
CA TYR A 44 15.83 6.68 -0.82
C TYR A 44 15.06 7.03 0.46
N SER A 45 15.12 6.26 1.54
CA SER A 45 14.33 6.56 2.74
C SER A 45 15.09 7.44 3.72
N SER A 46 14.44 8.49 4.22
CA SER A 46 14.91 9.25 5.39
C SER A 46 14.45 8.64 6.71
N THR A 47 13.32 7.92 6.68
CA THR A 47 12.75 7.27 7.86
C THR A 47 13.00 5.77 7.83
N PRO A 48 13.30 5.16 8.99
CA PRO A 48 13.47 3.72 9.06
C PRO A 48 12.13 3.01 8.90
N PRO A 49 12.10 1.74 8.48
CA PRO A 49 10.86 0.96 8.40
C PRO A 49 10.21 0.76 9.79
N LEU A 50 11.02 0.72 10.86
CA LEU A 50 10.54 0.62 12.23
C LEU A 50 10.88 1.90 12.99
N TRP A 51 9.91 2.50 13.68
CA TRP A 51 10.10 3.79 14.35
C TRP A 51 11.02 3.72 15.57
N ILE A 52 11.34 2.51 16.04
CA ILE A 52 12.28 2.25 17.13
C ILE A 52 13.75 2.25 16.69
N LEU A 53 14.00 2.31 15.38
CA LEU A 53 15.33 2.39 14.81
C LEU A 53 15.73 3.86 14.61
N PRO A 54 17.04 4.18 14.58
CA PRO A 54 17.49 5.53 14.28
C PRO A 54 17.08 5.95 12.86
N ALA A 55 16.93 7.27 12.67
CA ALA A 55 16.79 7.86 11.35
C ALA A 55 17.99 7.46 10.46
N GLY A 56 17.73 7.27 9.16
CA GLY A 56 18.80 7.01 8.20
C GLY A 56 19.55 8.27 7.82
N ASP A 57 20.67 8.11 7.11
CA ASP A 57 21.47 9.22 6.55
C ASP A 57 20.71 10.06 5.49
N GLY A 58 19.48 9.66 5.16
CA GLY A 58 18.64 10.28 4.15
C GLY A 58 18.95 9.79 2.72
N PRO A 59 18.08 10.15 1.77
CA PRO A 59 18.22 9.79 0.37
C PRO A 59 19.52 10.35 -0.23
N ARG A 60 20.25 9.51 -0.96
CA ARG A 60 21.49 9.93 -1.64
C ARG A 60 21.28 11.02 -2.68
N ARG A 61 20.08 11.06 -3.29
CA ARG A 61 19.70 12.05 -4.29
C ARG A 61 18.23 12.39 -4.20
N LEU A 62 17.93 13.69 -4.16
CA LEU A 62 16.59 14.24 -4.26
C LEU A 62 16.47 15.14 -5.47
N PRO A 63 16.06 14.59 -6.64
CA PRO A 63 16.03 15.34 -7.88
C PRO A 63 14.92 16.40 -7.94
N THR A 64 13.94 16.35 -7.04
CA THR A 64 12.82 17.32 -7.02
C THR A 64 12.60 17.92 -5.63
N ALA A 65 12.14 19.18 -5.61
CA ALA A 65 11.67 19.84 -4.38
C ALA A 65 10.47 19.12 -3.76
N THR A 66 9.68 18.39 -4.55
CA THR A 66 8.56 17.57 -4.05
C THR A 66 9.06 16.38 -3.25
N LEU A 67 10.01 15.59 -3.78
CA LEU A 67 10.59 14.47 -3.03
C LEU A 67 11.23 14.96 -1.74
N ARG A 68 11.93 16.11 -1.78
CA ARG A 68 12.46 16.75 -0.58
C ARG A 68 11.36 17.04 0.46
N ARG A 69 10.26 17.66 0.04
CA ARG A 69 9.12 17.94 0.94
C ARG A 69 8.48 16.68 1.52
N ILE A 70 8.40 15.59 0.76
CA ILE A 70 7.94 14.29 1.27
C ILE A 70 8.86 13.85 2.40
N HIS A 71 10.17 13.84 2.19
CA HIS A 71 11.11 13.42 3.23
C HIS A 71 11.17 14.36 4.43
N ASP A 72 11.06 15.67 4.23
CA ASP A 72 11.02 16.64 5.32
C ASP A 72 9.76 16.40 6.17
N TRP A 73 8.62 16.12 5.54
CA TRP A 73 7.38 15.74 6.22
C TRP A 73 7.53 14.41 6.98
N GLU A 74 8.13 13.39 6.37
CA GLU A 74 8.41 12.10 7.00
C GLU A 74 9.30 12.25 8.24
N LEU A 75 10.37 13.05 8.14
CA LEU A 75 11.29 13.34 9.25
C LEU A 75 10.61 14.15 10.36
N THR A 76 9.75 15.10 10.00
CA THR A 76 8.96 15.86 10.99
C THR A 76 8.05 14.93 11.79
N TRP A 77 7.50 13.91 11.15
CA TRP A 77 6.70 12.88 11.82
C TRP A 77 7.55 12.05 12.79
N LEU A 78 8.73 11.59 12.35
CA LEU A 78 9.65 10.79 13.18
C LEU A 78 10.20 11.59 14.38
N ASN A 79 10.53 12.86 14.17
CA ASN A 79 11.12 13.75 15.17
C ASN A 79 10.10 14.46 16.06
N GLN A 80 8.84 13.99 16.10
CA GLN A 80 7.88 14.53 17.06
C GLN A 80 8.41 14.36 18.50
N PRO A 81 8.16 15.33 19.40
CA PRO A 81 8.73 15.34 20.74
C PRO A 81 8.49 14.02 21.46
N GLU A 82 9.56 13.50 22.08
CA GLU A 82 9.61 12.16 22.63
C GLU A 82 8.44 11.89 23.56
N ARG A 83 7.60 10.94 23.17
CA ARG A 83 6.65 10.32 24.09
C ARG A 83 7.36 9.13 24.74
N PRO A 84 7.16 8.86 26.03
CA PRO A 84 7.58 7.61 26.64
C PRO A 84 7.17 6.43 25.75
N PHE A 85 8.10 5.49 25.54
CA PHE A 85 7.92 4.34 24.65
C PHE A 85 6.53 3.66 24.79
N PRO A 86 6.00 3.40 26.00
CA PRO A 86 4.68 2.78 26.15
C PRO A 86 3.53 3.60 25.57
N ILE A 87 3.59 4.94 25.67
CA ILE A 87 2.56 5.83 25.15
C ILE A 87 2.60 5.87 23.61
N ALA A 88 3.80 5.90 23.04
CA ALA A 88 3.98 5.83 21.59
C ALA A 88 3.46 4.50 21.05
N LEU A 89 3.87 3.38 21.67
CA LEU A 89 3.44 2.04 21.31
C LEU A 89 1.92 1.87 21.42
N TRP A 90 1.30 2.34 22.50
CA TRP A 90 -0.15 2.28 22.68
C TRP A 90 -0.91 3.01 21.57
N LYS A 91 -0.47 4.23 21.21
CA LYS A 91 -1.12 4.99 20.12
C LYS A 91 -0.99 4.29 18.77
N ARG A 92 0.13 3.62 18.50
CA ARG A 92 0.31 2.80 17.29
C ARG A 92 -0.60 1.59 17.31
N PHE A 93 -0.69 0.92 18.45
CA PHE A 93 -1.59 -0.22 18.63
C PHE A 93 -3.05 0.18 18.44
N ASP A 94 -3.48 1.30 19.03
CA ASP A 94 -4.82 1.86 18.85
C ASP A 94 -5.10 2.22 17.39
N PHE A 95 -4.12 2.81 16.69
CA PHE A 95 -4.22 3.07 15.25
C PHE A 95 -4.41 1.78 14.43
N VAL A 96 -3.57 0.76 14.66
CA VAL A 96 -3.70 -0.56 14.00
C VAL A 96 -5.07 -1.17 14.27
N LEU A 97 -5.54 -1.12 15.52
CA LEU A 97 -6.83 -1.64 15.91
C LEU A 97 -7.98 -0.88 15.24
N SER A 98 -7.89 0.45 15.18
CA SER A 98 -8.87 1.29 14.48
C SER A 98 -8.96 0.91 13.01
N THR A 99 -7.82 0.69 12.36
CA THR A 99 -7.71 0.31 10.94
C THR A 99 -8.33 -1.07 10.68
N LEU A 100 -8.08 -2.05 11.56
CA LEU A 100 -8.71 -3.37 11.49
C LEU A 100 -10.24 -3.29 11.61
N ARG A 101 -10.76 -2.39 12.46
CA ARG A 101 -12.21 -2.19 12.63
C ARG A 101 -12.84 -1.51 11.42
N THR A 102 -12.22 -0.44 10.92
CA THR A 102 -12.75 0.37 9.81
C THR A 102 -12.64 -0.35 8.47
N ASP A 103 -11.47 -0.89 8.15
CA ASP A 103 -11.16 -1.40 6.81
C ASP A 103 -11.36 -2.90 6.69
N CYS A 104 -11.20 -3.66 7.78
CA CYS A 104 -11.37 -5.12 7.78
C CYS A 104 -12.67 -5.60 8.45
N SER A 105 -13.49 -4.69 9.00
CA SER A 105 -14.70 -5.04 9.76
C SER A 105 -14.43 -6.05 10.90
N ALA A 106 -13.28 -5.92 11.56
CA ALA A 106 -12.79 -6.88 12.54
C ALA A 106 -13.56 -6.87 13.88
N ASP A 107 -14.57 -6.02 14.08
CA ASP A 107 -15.33 -5.90 15.32
C ASP A 107 -15.94 -7.24 15.77
N ALA A 108 -16.62 -7.94 14.86
CA ALA A 108 -17.24 -9.24 15.14
C ALA A 108 -16.20 -10.37 15.36
N PRO A 109 -15.14 -10.53 14.54
CA PRO A 109 -14.03 -11.42 14.84
C PRO A 109 -13.38 -11.21 16.20
N LEU A 110 -13.12 -9.95 16.58
CA LEU A 110 -12.43 -9.63 17.84
C LEU A 110 -13.31 -9.95 19.06
N ILE A 111 -14.60 -9.60 19.02
CA ILE A 111 -15.53 -9.91 20.12
C ILE A 111 -15.73 -11.42 20.27
N LEU A 112 -15.93 -12.14 19.15
CA LEU A 112 -16.12 -13.59 19.17
C LEU A 112 -14.85 -14.33 19.56
N LEU A 113 -13.66 -13.82 19.22
CA LEU A 113 -12.37 -14.33 19.69
C LEU A 113 -12.18 -14.11 21.19
N LEU A 114 -12.54 -12.95 21.74
CA LEU A 114 -12.44 -12.68 23.19
C LEU A 114 -13.37 -13.59 24.01
N LEU A 115 -14.61 -13.78 23.55
CA LEU A 115 -15.56 -14.72 24.15
C LEU A 115 -15.11 -16.18 24.01
N PHE A 116 -14.40 -16.50 22.94
CA PHE A 116 -13.81 -17.82 22.70
C PHE A 116 -12.57 -18.08 23.57
N ALA A 117 -11.70 -17.08 23.74
CA ALA A 117 -10.49 -17.16 24.55
C ALA A 117 -10.81 -17.26 26.06
N ALA A 118 -11.92 -16.70 26.51
CA ALA A 118 -12.43 -16.87 27.87
C ALA A 118 -12.78 -18.33 28.24
N GLY A 119 -12.85 -19.23 27.25
CA GLY A 119 -13.04 -20.68 27.43
C GLY A 119 -11.74 -21.51 27.52
N VAL A 120 -10.56 -20.87 27.60
CA VAL A 120 -9.21 -21.42 27.86
C VAL A 120 -8.92 -22.80 27.25
N GLU A 121 -9.24 -22.99 25.97
CA GLU A 121 -8.76 -24.16 25.23
C GLU A 121 -7.36 -23.89 24.68
N ALA A 122 -6.47 -24.91 24.69
CA ALA A 122 -5.14 -24.82 24.05
C ALA A 122 -5.20 -24.40 22.56
N ALA A 123 -6.32 -24.67 21.90
CA ALA A 123 -6.60 -24.23 20.54
C ALA A 123 -6.76 -22.70 20.41
N ALA A 124 -7.22 -22.00 21.44
CA ALA A 124 -7.33 -20.54 21.46
C ALA A 124 -5.95 -19.88 21.55
N LEU A 125 -5.05 -20.41 22.39
CA LEU A 125 -3.67 -19.94 22.49
C LEU A 125 -2.90 -20.10 21.17
N SER A 126 -3.21 -21.15 20.40
CA SER A 126 -2.60 -21.42 19.10
C SER A 126 -2.84 -20.31 18.06
N LEU A 127 -3.94 -19.56 18.20
CA LEU A 127 -4.28 -18.41 17.33
C LEU A 127 -3.97 -17.07 18.00
N ALA A 128 -4.15 -16.97 19.31
CA ALA A 128 -3.92 -15.72 20.04
C ALA A 128 -2.45 -15.27 19.98
N VAL A 129 -1.49 -16.19 20.11
CA VAL A 129 -0.06 -15.87 20.06
C VAL A 129 0.36 -15.25 18.72
N PRO A 130 0.11 -15.87 17.55
CA PRO A 130 0.50 -15.26 16.27
C PRO A 130 -0.28 -13.97 15.95
N ILE A 131 -1.53 -13.85 16.40
CA ILE A 131 -2.29 -12.59 16.29
C ILE A 131 -1.61 -11.49 17.11
N ALA A 132 -1.29 -11.75 18.38
CA ALA A 132 -0.63 -10.79 19.26
C ALA A 132 0.74 -10.38 18.72
N LEU A 133 1.54 -11.34 18.24
CA LEU A 133 2.83 -11.07 17.62
C LEU A 133 2.69 -10.21 16.36
N GLY A 134 1.70 -10.50 15.51
CA GLY A 134 1.44 -9.71 14.32
C GLY A 134 0.96 -8.28 14.63
N LEU A 135 0.08 -8.11 15.61
CA LEU A 135 -0.34 -6.79 16.08
C LEU A 135 0.83 -5.99 16.67
N PHE A 136 1.69 -6.66 17.45
CA PHE A 136 2.90 -6.05 17.97
C PHE A 136 3.83 -5.60 16.84
N ALA A 137 4.12 -6.48 15.87
CA ALA A 137 4.95 -6.14 14.72
C ALA A 137 4.39 -4.94 13.93
N LEU A 138 3.09 -4.92 13.65
CA LEU A 138 2.42 -3.81 12.96
C LEU A 138 2.50 -2.49 13.74
N SER A 139 2.50 -2.55 15.08
CA SER A 139 2.65 -1.36 15.91
C SER A 139 4.06 -0.77 15.92
N LEU A 140 5.06 -1.53 15.44
CA LEU A 140 6.45 -1.08 15.29
C LEU A 140 6.72 -0.44 13.92
N GLU A 141 5.87 -0.67 12.93
CA GLU A 141 5.99 -0.06 11.59
C GLU A 141 5.91 1.47 11.68
N THR A 142 6.82 2.15 10.98
CA THR A 142 6.80 3.62 10.87
C THR A 142 5.54 4.08 10.14
N TRP A 143 5.19 3.38 9.05
CA TRP A 143 4.04 3.66 8.21
C TRP A 143 3.11 2.46 8.21
N THR A 144 1.90 2.60 8.77
CA THR A 144 0.92 1.50 8.79
C THR A 144 -0.20 1.81 7.80
N LEU A 145 -0.35 0.98 6.78
CA LEU A 145 -1.51 1.02 5.87
C LEU A 145 -2.44 -0.16 6.16
N ALA A 146 -3.74 0.01 5.87
CA ALA A 146 -4.74 -1.00 6.18
C ALA A 146 -4.45 -2.39 5.63
N HIS A 147 -3.88 -2.46 4.43
CA HIS A 147 -3.54 -3.73 3.79
C HIS A 147 -2.32 -4.41 4.42
N TYR A 148 -1.50 -3.72 5.23
CA TYR A 148 -0.40 -4.36 5.97
C TYR A 148 -0.93 -5.30 7.06
N ALA A 149 -2.14 -5.04 7.56
CA ALA A 149 -2.77 -5.88 8.55
C ALA A 149 -3.35 -7.19 7.98
N ALA A 150 -3.24 -7.45 6.67
CA ALA A 150 -3.79 -8.63 6.01
C ALA A 150 -3.39 -9.98 6.65
N PRO A 151 -2.13 -10.23 7.07
CA PRO A 151 -1.75 -11.48 7.74
C PRO A 151 -2.49 -11.68 9.07
N VAL A 152 -2.63 -10.62 9.87
CA VAL A 152 -3.37 -10.64 11.13
C VAL A 152 -4.87 -10.80 10.85
N ALA A 153 -5.40 -10.11 9.84
CA ALA A 153 -6.79 -10.25 9.42
C ALA A 153 -7.12 -11.69 9.04
N ALA A 154 -6.25 -12.38 8.29
CA ALA A 154 -6.45 -13.78 7.93
C ALA A 154 -6.58 -14.68 9.17
N LEU A 155 -5.72 -14.48 10.18
CA LEU A 155 -5.80 -15.22 11.45
C LEU A 155 -7.07 -14.88 12.24
N LEU A 156 -7.50 -13.61 12.24
CA LEU A 156 -8.77 -13.19 12.84
C LEU A 156 -9.98 -13.84 12.14
N TRP A 157 -9.94 -14.00 10.83
CA TRP A 157 -10.96 -14.72 10.07
C TRP A 157 -10.99 -16.20 10.40
N VAL A 158 -9.84 -16.87 10.51
CA VAL A 158 -9.76 -18.26 10.98
C VAL A 158 -10.35 -18.40 12.38
N ALA A 159 -9.97 -17.51 13.30
CA ALA A 159 -10.54 -17.47 14.64
C ALA A 159 -12.06 -17.29 14.63
N LEU A 160 -12.57 -16.36 13.82
CA LEU A 160 -14.00 -16.15 13.63
C LEU A 160 -14.70 -17.42 13.14
N PHE A 161 -14.21 -18.07 12.09
CA PHE A 161 -14.85 -19.27 11.55
C PHE A 161 -14.84 -20.43 12.54
N VAL A 162 -13.77 -20.59 13.32
CA VAL A 162 -13.71 -21.58 14.41
C VAL A 162 -14.75 -21.26 15.48
N ALA A 163 -14.87 -19.99 15.89
CA ALA A 163 -15.86 -19.54 16.87
C ALA A 163 -17.30 -19.75 16.37
N LEU A 164 -17.60 -19.36 15.12
CA LEU A 164 -18.90 -19.57 14.49
C LEU A 164 -19.24 -21.05 14.35
N SER A 165 -18.26 -21.91 14.04
CA SER A 165 -18.47 -23.37 13.95
C SER A 165 -18.82 -24.01 15.31
N ARG A 166 -18.31 -23.44 16.40
CA ARG A 166 -18.69 -23.86 17.77
C ARG A 166 -20.06 -23.31 18.14
N LEU A 167 -20.30 -22.03 17.87
CA LEU A 167 -21.58 -21.38 18.12
C LEU A 167 -22.71 -22.08 17.35
N ALA A 168 -22.50 -22.46 16.08
CA ALA A 168 -23.49 -23.19 15.28
C ALA A 168 -23.94 -24.52 15.91
N ARG A 169 -23.05 -25.18 16.67
CA ARG A 169 -23.35 -26.43 17.39
C ARG A 169 -24.05 -26.20 18.73
N TRP A 170 -24.06 -24.97 19.25
CA TRP A 170 -24.73 -24.64 20.50
C TRP A 170 -26.25 -24.74 20.36
N ARG A 171 -26.87 -25.41 21.32
CA ARG A 171 -28.33 -25.58 21.41
C ARG A 171 -28.81 -25.05 22.75
N ARG A 172 -29.90 -24.26 22.72
CA ARG A 172 -30.59 -23.79 23.94
C ARG A 172 -31.93 -24.49 24.03
N ARG A 173 -32.15 -25.27 25.10
CA ARG A 173 -33.40 -26.04 25.33
C ARG A 173 -33.81 -26.88 24.10
N GLY A 174 -32.84 -27.54 23.45
CA GLY A 174 -33.06 -28.36 22.24
C GLY A 174 -33.13 -27.59 20.91
N ALA A 175 -33.39 -26.29 20.92
CA ALA A 175 -33.44 -25.44 19.73
C ALA A 175 -32.03 -25.09 19.21
N ARG A 176 -31.88 -24.97 17.88
CA ARG A 176 -30.63 -24.58 17.19
C ARG A 176 -30.36 -23.07 17.26
N ALA A 177 -30.46 -22.49 18.46
CA ALA A 177 -30.26 -21.05 18.69
C ALA A 177 -28.91 -20.55 18.15
N GLY A 178 -27.87 -21.38 18.27
CA GLY A 178 -26.54 -21.06 17.75
C GLY A 178 -26.49 -20.88 16.22
N ALA A 179 -27.23 -21.69 15.47
CA ALA A 179 -27.27 -21.59 14.01
C ALA A 179 -27.94 -20.28 13.55
N VAL A 180 -29.00 -19.84 14.24
CA VAL A 180 -29.68 -18.56 13.96
C VAL A 180 -28.75 -17.38 14.23
N LEU A 181 -28.00 -17.40 15.34
CA LEU A 181 -27.01 -16.38 15.65
C LEU A 181 -25.90 -16.32 14.60
N VAL A 182 -25.38 -17.47 14.17
CA VAL A 182 -24.37 -17.55 13.11
C VAL A 182 -24.90 -16.98 11.80
N LEU A 183 -26.14 -17.31 11.41
CA LEU A 183 -26.77 -16.73 10.23
C LEU A 183 -26.87 -15.20 10.32
N GLY A 184 -27.28 -14.67 11.47
CA GLY A 184 -27.32 -13.22 11.71
C GLY A 184 -25.95 -12.56 11.57
N VAL A 185 -24.90 -13.16 12.13
CA VAL A 185 -23.52 -12.66 11.99
C VAL A 185 -23.08 -12.68 10.52
N LEU A 186 -23.33 -13.77 9.79
CA LEU A 186 -22.98 -13.88 8.37
C LEU A 186 -23.71 -12.83 7.52
N VAL A 187 -25.01 -12.60 7.78
CA VAL A 187 -25.78 -11.54 7.12
C VAL A 187 -25.16 -10.17 7.39
N CYS A 188 -24.83 -9.84 8.64
CA CYS A 188 -24.17 -8.57 8.98
C CYS A 188 -22.81 -8.42 8.28
N LEU A 189 -22.02 -9.49 8.23
CA LEU A 189 -20.72 -9.52 7.55
C LEU A 189 -20.83 -9.38 6.02
N LEU A 190 -21.96 -9.75 5.41
CA LEU A 190 -22.19 -9.59 3.97
C LEU A 190 -22.80 -8.22 3.63
N VAL A 191 -23.77 -7.75 4.42
CA VAL A 191 -24.50 -6.51 4.15
C VAL A 191 -23.58 -5.28 4.26
N LYS A 192 -22.74 -5.19 5.30
CA LYS A 192 -21.87 -4.01 5.50
C LYS A 192 -20.88 -3.82 4.34
N PRO A 193 -20.11 -4.83 3.89
CA PRO A 193 -19.24 -4.69 2.71
C PRO A 193 -20.00 -4.38 1.43
N VAL A 194 -21.17 -4.98 1.21
CA VAL A 194 -21.98 -4.70 0.01
C VAL A 194 -22.44 -3.24 -0.01
N LEU A 195 -22.98 -2.72 1.09
CA LEU A 195 -23.44 -1.33 1.17
C LEU A 195 -22.29 -0.32 1.04
N THR A 196 -21.19 -0.56 1.75
CA THR A 196 -19.99 0.29 1.66
C THR A 196 -19.36 0.24 0.27
N SER A 197 -19.32 -0.93 -0.37
CA SER A 197 -18.77 -1.08 -1.73
C SER A 197 -19.69 -0.44 -2.77
N ALA A 198 -21.01 -0.60 -2.66
CA ALA A 198 -21.96 0.07 -3.53
C ALA A 198 -21.83 1.60 -3.44
N ALA A 199 -21.72 2.15 -2.23
CA ALA A 199 -21.47 3.58 -2.01
C ALA A 199 -20.14 4.04 -2.61
N ARG A 200 -19.06 3.27 -2.41
CA ARG A 200 -17.73 3.56 -2.97
C ARG A 200 -17.72 3.48 -4.50
N ILE A 201 -18.36 2.49 -5.12
CA ILE A 201 -18.45 2.35 -6.58
C ILE A 201 -19.26 3.50 -7.18
N ALA A 202 -20.37 3.88 -6.54
CA ALA A 202 -21.18 5.03 -6.96
C ALA A 202 -20.39 6.36 -6.88
N GLY A 203 -19.53 6.52 -5.87
CA GLY A 203 -18.61 7.66 -5.75
C GLY A 203 -17.45 7.61 -6.74
N TRP A 204 -16.85 6.43 -6.94
CA TRP A 204 -15.69 6.20 -7.80
C TRP A 204 -16.00 6.41 -9.29
N ASN A 205 -17.17 5.96 -9.76
CA ASN A 205 -17.61 6.21 -11.15
C ASN A 205 -17.80 7.71 -11.44
N ARG A 206 -18.07 8.52 -10.40
CA ARG A 206 -18.15 9.98 -10.53
C ARG A 206 -16.76 10.64 -10.58
N GLN A 207 -15.72 9.94 -10.11
CA GLN A 207 -14.32 10.35 -10.06
C GLN A 207 -13.46 9.50 -11.02
N ALA A 208 -13.83 9.42 -12.31
CA ALA A 208 -12.98 8.75 -13.29
C ALA A 208 -11.55 9.31 -13.18
N GLN A 209 -10.60 8.48 -12.75
CA GLN A 209 -9.20 8.84 -12.49
C GLN A 209 -8.68 9.69 -13.65
N PRO A 210 -8.41 11.00 -13.46
CA PRO A 210 -8.19 11.91 -14.58
C PRO A 210 -7.02 11.50 -15.49
N ARG A 211 -6.03 10.78 -14.94
CA ARG A 211 -4.95 10.14 -15.72
C ARG A 211 -5.44 9.09 -16.71
N SER A 212 -6.39 8.23 -16.33
CA SER A 212 -6.91 7.17 -17.21
C SER A 212 -7.64 7.74 -18.43
N ALA A 213 -8.35 8.85 -18.24
CA ALA A 213 -9.01 9.56 -19.34
C ALA A 213 -7.98 10.14 -20.32
N ILE A 214 -6.93 10.79 -19.80
CA ILE A 214 -5.82 11.29 -20.63
C ILE A 214 -5.10 10.13 -21.34
N ALA A 215 -4.86 9.02 -20.65
CA ALA A 215 -4.22 7.85 -21.24
C ALA A 215 -5.05 7.29 -22.42
N ARG A 216 -6.37 7.21 -22.29
CA ARG A 216 -7.25 6.82 -23.41
C ARG A 216 -7.21 7.80 -24.57
N LEU A 217 -7.23 9.11 -24.28
CA LEU A 217 -7.13 10.16 -25.30
C LEU A 217 -5.81 10.07 -26.08
N LEU A 218 -4.69 9.85 -25.39
CA LEU A 218 -3.39 9.69 -26.02
C LEU A 218 -3.27 8.35 -26.76
N ALA A 219 -3.83 7.27 -26.23
CA ALA A 219 -3.85 5.97 -26.91
C ALA A 219 -4.63 6.00 -28.24
N ALA A 220 -5.58 6.92 -28.39
CA ALA A 220 -6.30 7.14 -29.65
C ALA A 220 -5.47 7.91 -30.71
N GLN A 221 -4.40 8.63 -30.31
CA GLN A 221 -3.55 9.38 -31.24
C GLN A 221 -2.37 8.54 -31.74
N PRO A 222 -2.01 8.58 -33.02
CA PRO A 222 -0.90 7.78 -33.55
C PRO A 222 0.46 8.17 -32.92
N GLY A 223 1.38 7.21 -32.90
CA GLY A 223 2.75 7.39 -32.40
C GLY A 223 2.90 7.19 -30.89
N GLY A 224 4.12 7.47 -30.42
CA GLY A 224 4.48 7.45 -29.00
C GLY A 224 4.34 8.82 -28.34
N HIS A 225 4.06 8.82 -27.05
CA HIS A 225 3.83 10.04 -26.26
C HIS A 225 4.73 10.06 -25.03
N LEU A 226 5.26 11.25 -24.72
CA LEU A 226 5.92 11.58 -23.46
C LEU A 226 5.09 12.65 -22.76
N VAL A 227 4.62 12.38 -21.55
CA VAL A 227 3.84 13.31 -20.73
C VAL A 227 4.69 13.77 -19.56
N LEU A 228 5.07 15.05 -19.58
CA LEU A 228 5.74 15.74 -18.48
C LEU A 228 4.68 16.27 -17.52
N VAL A 229 4.69 15.78 -16.28
CA VAL A 229 3.72 16.18 -15.25
C VAL A 229 4.32 17.28 -14.40
N ARG A 230 3.72 18.47 -14.52
CA ARG A 230 4.08 19.64 -13.71
C ARG A 230 3.30 19.63 -12.41
N ARG A 231 3.98 19.36 -11.30
CA ARG A 231 3.35 19.36 -9.99
C ARG A 231 3.27 20.78 -9.43
N ALA A 232 2.08 21.22 -9.05
CA ALA A 232 1.93 22.46 -8.29
C ALA A 232 2.57 22.31 -6.89
N PRO A 233 3.15 23.38 -6.31
CA PRO A 233 3.73 23.33 -4.98
C PRO A 233 2.75 22.84 -3.90
N GLU A 234 1.46 23.09 -4.05
CA GLU A 234 0.40 22.78 -3.08
C GLU A 234 -0.32 21.45 -3.39
N ALA A 235 0.09 20.73 -4.43
CA ALA A 235 -0.57 19.47 -4.83
C ALA A 235 -0.40 18.39 -3.75
N SER A 236 -1.46 17.61 -3.53
CA SER A 236 -1.47 16.47 -2.59
C SER A 236 -0.28 15.56 -2.84
N LEU A 237 0.47 15.22 -1.79
CA LEU A 237 1.60 14.27 -1.86
C LEU A 237 1.13 12.85 -2.24
N HIS A 238 -0.15 12.54 -2.00
CA HIS A 238 -0.74 11.21 -2.19
C HIS A 238 -1.27 10.94 -3.61
N GLU A 239 -1.40 11.97 -4.45
CA GLU A 239 -1.85 11.80 -5.83
C GLU A 239 -0.65 11.72 -6.78
N GLU A 240 -0.22 10.50 -7.06
CA GLU A 240 0.88 10.25 -7.99
C GLU A 240 0.39 10.04 -9.42
N TRP A 241 0.88 10.88 -10.32
CA TRP A 241 0.57 10.86 -11.74
C TRP A 241 1.61 10.11 -12.56
N VAL A 242 2.84 10.07 -12.05
CA VAL A 242 4.00 9.51 -12.74
C VAL A 242 4.22 8.08 -12.28
N TYR A 243 3.63 7.15 -13.04
CA TYR A 243 3.96 5.73 -12.96
C TYR A 243 3.94 5.12 -14.36
N ASN A 244 4.88 4.21 -14.60
CA ASN A 244 5.05 3.47 -15.84
C ASN A 244 5.15 1.97 -15.52
N GLY A 245 4.88 1.11 -16.50
CA GLY A 245 5.19 -0.32 -16.41
C GLY A 245 6.71 -0.60 -16.40
N PRO A 246 7.12 -1.87 -16.21
CA PRO A 246 8.53 -2.24 -16.02
C PRO A 246 9.40 -2.01 -17.27
N ASP A 247 8.88 -2.26 -18.47
CA ASP A 247 9.53 -1.91 -19.73
C ASP A 247 9.06 -0.52 -20.18
N ILE A 248 9.72 0.53 -19.66
CA ILE A 248 9.33 1.93 -19.86
C ILE A 248 9.47 2.32 -21.35
N ASP A 249 10.50 1.83 -22.02
CA ASP A 249 10.83 2.27 -23.37
C ASP A 249 9.90 1.67 -24.43
N ALA A 250 9.39 0.46 -24.20
CA ALA A 250 8.39 -0.16 -25.07
C ALA A 250 6.98 0.46 -24.91
N GLN A 251 6.71 1.20 -23.83
CA GLN A 251 5.37 1.76 -23.60
C GLN A 251 5.04 2.86 -24.61
N ARG A 252 3.82 2.86 -25.13
CA ARG A 252 3.36 3.93 -26.03
C ARG A 252 3.23 5.29 -25.35
N ILE A 253 2.88 5.32 -24.06
CA ILE A 253 2.73 6.54 -23.27
C ILE A 253 3.68 6.43 -22.08
N VAL A 254 4.67 7.33 -22.03
CA VAL A 254 5.61 7.44 -20.91
C VAL A 254 5.27 8.69 -20.11
N TRP A 255 5.19 8.55 -18.79
CA TRP A 255 4.94 9.64 -17.85
C TRP A 255 6.23 9.96 -17.12
N ALA A 256 6.53 11.25 -16.96
CA ALA A 256 7.71 11.71 -16.24
C ALA A 256 7.39 13.00 -15.47
N HIS A 257 8.12 13.28 -14.40
CA HIS A 257 8.02 14.57 -13.72
C HIS A 257 8.65 15.66 -14.60
N ASP A 258 8.01 16.84 -14.66
CA ASP A 258 8.62 18.05 -15.22
C ASP A 258 9.70 18.55 -14.23
N LEU A 259 10.97 18.51 -14.63
CA LEU A 259 12.11 18.98 -13.84
C LEU A 259 12.58 20.40 -14.24
N GLY A 260 11.86 21.08 -15.13
CA GLY A 260 12.27 22.34 -15.75
C GLY A 260 13.08 22.13 -17.03
N SER A 261 13.20 23.17 -17.85
CA SER A 261 13.75 23.12 -19.22
C SER A 261 15.11 22.41 -19.29
N ALA A 262 16.11 22.93 -18.55
CA ALA A 262 17.48 22.41 -18.59
C ALA A 262 17.60 20.94 -18.12
N ALA A 263 16.80 20.54 -17.13
CA ALA A 263 16.84 19.17 -16.62
C ALA A 263 16.06 18.19 -17.51
N ASN A 264 15.03 18.68 -18.22
CA ASN A 264 14.24 17.89 -19.16
C ASN A 264 14.98 17.65 -20.48
N ASP A 265 15.95 18.47 -20.88
CA ASP A 265 16.62 18.38 -22.18
C ASP A 265 17.18 16.99 -22.48
N ARG A 266 17.78 16.33 -21.48
CA ARG A 266 18.28 14.95 -21.63
C ARG A 266 17.16 13.96 -21.93
N LEU A 267 16.04 14.07 -21.21
CA LEU A 267 14.86 13.20 -21.41
C LEU A 267 14.19 13.45 -22.76
N LEU A 268 14.06 14.73 -23.16
CA LEU A 268 13.51 15.12 -24.45
C LEU A 268 14.40 14.67 -25.61
N THR A 269 15.72 14.62 -25.40
CA THR A 269 16.68 14.09 -26.37
C THR A 269 16.55 12.58 -26.48
N TYR A 270 16.47 11.88 -25.35
CA TYR A 270 16.28 10.42 -25.29
C TYR A 270 14.98 9.98 -26.00
N TYR A 271 13.87 10.66 -25.71
CA TYR A 271 12.55 10.37 -26.28
C TYR A 271 12.19 11.23 -27.50
N ARG A 272 13.17 11.64 -28.30
CA ARG A 272 12.97 12.57 -29.44
C ARG A 272 11.92 12.14 -30.49
N GLY A 273 11.63 10.84 -30.59
CA GLY A 273 10.62 10.29 -31.51
C GLY A 273 9.18 10.31 -30.96
N ARG A 274 8.96 10.81 -29.74
CA ARG A 274 7.65 10.88 -29.10
C ARG A 274 7.08 12.29 -29.17
N ARG A 275 5.76 12.40 -29.29
CA ARG A 275 5.06 13.68 -29.09
C ARG A 275 5.07 14.05 -27.62
N ILE A 276 5.49 15.28 -27.33
CA ILE A 276 5.69 15.78 -25.96
C ILE A 276 4.45 16.53 -25.51
N TRP A 277 4.02 16.24 -24.28
CA TRP A 277 2.90 16.87 -23.62
C TRP A 277 3.34 17.40 -22.26
N VAL A 278 2.76 18.51 -21.83
CA VAL A 278 2.79 18.94 -20.43
C VAL A 278 1.41 18.76 -19.85
N LEU A 279 1.35 18.02 -18.76
CA LEU A 279 0.18 17.88 -17.92
C LEU A 279 0.32 18.76 -16.69
N GLU A 280 -0.65 19.62 -16.48
CA GLU A 280 -0.86 20.34 -15.23
C GLU A 280 -2.04 19.67 -14.52
N PRO A 281 -1.80 18.92 -13.43
CA PRO A 281 -2.86 18.34 -12.61
C PRO A 281 -3.81 19.42 -12.10
N GLU A 282 -5.04 19.01 -11.79
CA GLU A 282 -6.09 19.89 -11.30
C GLU A 282 -5.60 20.81 -10.17
N LYS A 283 -5.78 22.12 -10.35
CA LYS A 283 -5.71 23.09 -9.25
C LYS A 283 -7.10 23.25 -8.68
N LYS A 284 -7.21 23.42 -7.35
CA LYS A 284 -8.48 23.71 -6.64
C LYS A 284 -9.32 24.82 -7.29
N GLU A 285 -8.70 25.70 -8.09
CA GLU A 285 -9.33 26.85 -8.75
C GLU A 285 -9.89 26.57 -10.15
N THR A 286 -9.40 25.55 -10.89
CA THR A 286 -9.74 25.35 -12.32
C THR A 286 -10.54 24.07 -12.62
N GLY A 287 -10.74 23.19 -11.64
CA GLY A 287 -11.66 22.04 -11.69
C GLY A 287 -11.35 20.91 -12.67
N ALA A 288 -10.38 21.06 -13.58
CA ALA A 288 -9.95 20.00 -14.51
C ALA A 288 -8.43 20.05 -14.78
N PRO A 289 -7.78 18.88 -15.04
CA PRO A 289 -6.39 18.84 -15.48
C PRO A 289 -6.23 19.40 -16.89
N ARG A 290 -5.12 20.10 -17.13
CA ARG A 290 -4.80 20.69 -18.45
C ARG A 290 -3.68 19.92 -19.12
N LEU A 291 -3.93 19.44 -20.34
CA LEU A 291 -2.93 18.77 -21.18
C LEU A 291 -2.59 19.66 -22.38
N THR A 292 -1.32 20.04 -22.53
CA THR A 292 -0.85 20.93 -23.60
C THR A 292 0.26 20.24 -24.41
N ALA A 293 0.15 20.23 -25.73
CA ALA A 293 1.23 19.74 -26.59
C ALA A 293 2.36 20.77 -26.68
N ILE A 294 3.61 20.34 -26.57
CA ILE A 294 4.77 21.19 -26.86
C ILE A 294 5.24 20.88 -28.28
N GLN A 295 5.27 21.89 -29.15
CA GLN A 295 6.06 21.82 -30.36
C GLN A 295 7.51 22.15 -30.02
N ARG A 296 8.44 21.28 -30.44
CA ARG A 296 9.85 21.66 -30.46
C ARG A 296 9.99 22.79 -31.46
N SER A 297 10.31 23.99 -30.99
CA SER A 297 10.90 25.01 -31.85
C SER A 297 12.11 24.35 -32.51
N GLY A 298 12.15 24.34 -33.84
CA GLY A 298 13.35 23.90 -34.58
C GLY A 298 14.58 24.68 -34.12
N PRO A 299 15.80 24.21 -34.45
CA PRO A 299 17.00 24.94 -34.09
C PRO A 299 16.85 26.40 -34.51
N VAL A 300 16.97 27.32 -33.55
CA VAL A 300 17.15 28.74 -33.84
C VAL A 300 18.41 28.79 -34.69
N ASN A 301 18.24 29.01 -36.00
CA ASN A 301 19.33 29.40 -36.86
C ASN A 301 19.90 30.67 -36.23
N ARG A 302 21.03 30.55 -35.55
CA ARG A 302 21.88 31.70 -35.29
C ARG A 302 22.41 32.10 -36.66
N SER A 303 21.69 33.00 -37.32
CA SER A 303 22.23 33.77 -38.43
C SER A 303 23.44 34.54 -37.91
N GLU A 304 24.57 34.23 -38.53
CA GLU A 304 25.79 35.03 -38.77
C GLU A 304 26.02 36.28 -37.92
#